data_AF-A0AAX0NKD3-F1
#
_entry.id   AF-A0AAX0NKD3-F1
#
_cell.length_a   1.000
_cell.length_b   1.000
_cell.length_c   1.000
_cell.angle_alpha   90.00
_cell.angle_beta   90.00
_cell.angle_gamma   90.00
#
_symmetry.space_group_name_H-M   'P 1'
#
loop_
_entity.id
_entity.type
_entity.pdbx_description
1 polymer ?
#
loop_
_entity_poly.entity_id
_entity_poly.type
_entity_poly.pdbx_seq_one_letter_code
_entity_poly.pdbx_strand_id
1 'polypeptide(L)'
;MKTLEEMQAMDEEAIRELGWEFFDLIKNNKLKEVKEFLKDYPVPEVFLEKRRKVYWCNHPIPFFNPSSTLAWAGIAYDKSQSFEMMEYFESLGLKADDECLGNNALTDYIGVGGKNKKMIDYFFKKGCKFEVYDEKGATPLHSWILLGDPESVNSLEVALQFGADVNMRRIETEHEDSHIDAGETLLHIAARSEKKPIGTCLEILIKYGADVNAANCTINEIENDKIDYFEPATPLDRAISFGINKNKTILKKAGAKTWEQLVKEYNIDTSLEEPEQIKMYEERRKIKK
;
A
#
# COMPACT_ATOMS: atom_id res chain seq x y z
N MET A 1 -18.98 -21.00 -22.48
CA MET A 1 -18.89 -20.53 -21.10
C MET A 1 -18.22 -21.59 -20.25
N LYS A 2 -17.02 -21.29 -19.75
CA LYS A 2 -16.27 -22.08 -18.79
C LYS A 2 -16.93 -22.01 -17.41
N THR A 3 -16.75 -23.02 -16.57
CA THR A 3 -17.13 -22.95 -15.14
C THR A 3 -15.97 -22.47 -14.28
N LEU A 4 -16.25 -22.07 -13.02
CA LEU A 4 -15.19 -21.71 -12.08
C LEU A 4 -14.29 -22.90 -11.75
N GLU A 5 -14.83 -24.12 -11.74
CA GLU A 5 -14.08 -25.35 -11.52
C GLU A 5 -13.10 -25.62 -12.67
N GLU A 6 -13.53 -25.40 -13.92
CA GLU A 6 -12.65 -25.49 -15.09
C GLU A 6 -11.54 -24.45 -15.05
N MET A 7 -11.86 -23.21 -14.64
CA MET A 7 -10.85 -22.16 -14.45
C MET A 7 -9.87 -22.51 -13.32
N GLN A 8 -10.33 -23.11 -12.23
CA GLN A 8 -9.49 -23.50 -11.10
C GLN A 8 -8.51 -24.63 -11.44
N ALA A 9 -8.87 -25.46 -12.41
CA ALA A 9 -8.02 -26.53 -12.92
C ALA A 9 -6.95 -26.05 -13.91
N MET A 10 -7.04 -24.80 -14.40
CA MET A 10 -6.01 -24.20 -15.25
C MET A 10 -4.72 -24.00 -14.45
N ASP A 11 -3.57 -24.15 -15.11
CA ASP A 11 -2.30 -23.79 -14.51
C ASP A 11 -2.18 -22.26 -14.32
N GLU A 12 -1.28 -21.86 -13.43
CA GLU A 12 -1.12 -20.47 -13.03
C GLU A 12 -0.66 -19.55 -14.17
N GLU A 13 0.16 -20.07 -15.09
CA GLU A 13 0.66 -19.31 -16.23
C GLU A 13 -0.49 -19.02 -17.21
N ALA A 14 -1.31 -20.01 -17.52
CA ALA A 14 -2.48 -19.84 -18.38
C ALA A 14 -3.48 -18.83 -17.80
N ILE A 15 -3.76 -18.85 -16.49
CA ILE A 15 -4.65 -17.87 -15.85
C ILE A 15 -4.03 -16.46 -15.93
N ARG A 16 -2.71 -16.34 -15.73
CA ARG A 16 -2.00 -15.07 -15.81
C ARG A 16 -2.05 -14.48 -17.23
N GLU A 17 -1.76 -15.29 -18.25
CA GLU A 17 -1.84 -14.87 -19.66
C GLU A 17 -3.26 -14.41 -20.03
N LEU A 18 -4.27 -15.16 -19.59
CA LEU A 18 -5.66 -14.81 -19.77
C LEU A 18 -6.01 -13.46 -19.13
N GLY A 19 -5.51 -13.21 -17.91
CA GLY A 19 -5.66 -11.92 -17.24
C GLY A 19 -5.02 -10.77 -18.02
N TRP A 20 -3.84 -10.99 -18.61
CA TRP A 20 -3.17 -9.96 -19.42
C TRP A 20 -3.90 -9.66 -20.73
N GLU A 21 -4.43 -10.68 -21.41
CA GLU A 21 -5.29 -10.50 -22.58
C GLU A 21 -6.50 -9.64 -22.23
N PHE A 22 -7.19 -9.99 -21.13
CA PHE A 22 -8.35 -9.26 -20.64
C PHE A 22 -8.03 -7.79 -20.33
N PHE A 23 -6.95 -7.54 -19.58
CA PHE A 23 -6.53 -6.17 -19.24
C PHE A 23 -6.06 -5.36 -20.45
N ASP A 24 -5.51 -6.01 -21.49
CA ASP A 24 -5.17 -5.34 -22.75
C ASP A 24 -6.42 -4.83 -23.49
N LEU A 25 -7.51 -5.60 -23.51
CA LEU A 25 -8.78 -5.16 -24.08
C LEU A 25 -9.33 -3.95 -23.32
N ILE A 26 -9.29 -3.99 -21.99
CA ILE A 26 -9.79 -2.90 -21.13
C ILE A 26 -8.96 -1.63 -21.34
N LYS A 27 -7.63 -1.70 -21.19
CA LYS A 27 -6.75 -0.51 -21.26
C LYS A 27 -6.76 0.19 -22.62
N ASN A 28 -7.18 -0.52 -23.67
CA ASN A 28 -7.34 -0.01 -25.03
C ASN A 28 -8.79 0.44 -25.34
N ASN A 29 -9.65 0.50 -24.33
CA ASN A 29 -11.05 0.93 -24.41
C ASN A 29 -11.89 0.12 -25.42
N LYS A 30 -11.62 -1.18 -25.55
CA LYS A 30 -12.30 -2.09 -26.49
C LYS A 30 -13.54 -2.73 -25.86
N LEU A 31 -14.56 -1.92 -25.55
CA LEU A 31 -15.72 -2.38 -24.77
C LEU A 31 -16.51 -3.53 -25.43
N LYS A 32 -16.60 -3.56 -26.77
CA LYS A 32 -17.31 -4.64 -27.48
C LYS A 32 -16.58 -5.97 -27.33
N GLU A 33 -15.25 -5.93 -27.46
CA GLU A 33 -14.37 -7.08 -27.33
C GLU A 33 -14.29 -7.57 -25.88
N VAL A 34 -14.29 -6.65 -24.89
CA VAL A 34 -14.42 -7.01 -23.46
C VAL A 34 -15.72 -7.77 -23.21
N LYS A 35 -16.85 -7.29 -23.74
CA LYS A 35 -18.16 -7.97 -23.62
C LYS A 35 -18.17 -9.33 -24.31
N GLU A 36 -17.53 -9.44 -25.47
CA GLU A 36 -17.42 -10.72 -26.18
C GLU A 36 -16.57 -11.72 -25.40
N PHE A 37 -15.39 -11.31 -24.95
CA PHE A 37 -14.47 -12.11 -24.14
C PHE A 37 -15.17 -12.68 -22.90
N LEU A 38 -15.95 -11.85 -22.21
CA LEU A 38 -16.62 -12.25 -20.97
C LEU A 38 -17.77 -13.25 -21.15
N LYS A 39 -18.30 -13.47 -22.36
CA LYS A 39 -19.34 -14.50 -22.61
C LYS A 39 -18.84 -15.92 -22.34
N ASP A 40 -17.53 -16.11 -22.39
CA ASP A 40 -16.91 -17.40 -22.14
C ASP A 40 -16.64 -17.68 -20.66
N TYR A 41 -17.02 -16.78 -19.75
CA TYR A 41 -16.74 -16.89 -18.32
C TYR A 41 -18.01 -16.69 -17.47
N PRO A 42 -18.05 -17.24 -16.24
CA PRO A 42 -19.19 -17.05 -15.35
C PRO A 42 -19.13 -15.63 -14.76
N VAL A 43 -20.01 -14.74 -15.24
CA VAL A 43 -20.09 -13.34 -14.81
C VAL A 43 -21.36 -13.14 -13.96
N PRO A 44 -21.27 -12.55 -12.76
CA PRO A 44 -20.12 -11.80 -12.22
C PRO A 44 -19.13 -12.63 -11.39
N GLU A 45 -19.33 -13.94 -11.23
CA GLU A 45 -18.61 -14.77 -10.28
C GLU A 45 -17.09 -14.80 -10.51
N VAL A 46 -16.63 -14.70 -11.76
CA VAL A 46 -15.20 -14.64 -12.12
C VAL A 46 -14.45 -13.47 -11.44
N PHE A 47 -15.18 -12.41 -11.09
CA PHE A 47 -14.68 -11.23 -10.38
C PHE A 47 -14.89 -11.28 -8.87
N LEU A 48 -15.94 -11.97 -8.42
CA LEU A 48 -16.43 -11.87 -7.03
C LEU A 48 -16.11 -13.10 -6.19
N GLU A 49 -16.08 -14.29 -6.79
CA GLU A 49 -15.83 -15.53 -6.07
C GLU A 49 -14.34 -15.78 -5.87
N LYS A 50 -13.95 -15.81 -4.59
CA LYS A 50 -12.58 -16.08 -4.15
C LYS A 50 -12.30 -17.59 -4.16
N ARG A 51 -11.92 -18.14 -5.32
CA ARG A 51 -11.63 -19.58 -5.49
C ARG A 51 -10.20 -19.91 -5.87
N ARG A 52 -9.45 -18.95 -6.40
CA ARG A 52 -8.08 -19.18 -6.87
C ARG A 52 -7.12 -19.12 -5.68
N LYS A 53 -6.31 -20.17 -5.51
CA LYS A 53 -5.19 -20.18 -4.55
C LYS A 53 -3.90 -19.81 -5.28
N VAL A 54 -3.05 -19.01 -4.64
CA VAL A 54 -1.72 -18.63 -5.14
C VAL A 54 -0.69 -18.87 -4.03
N TYR A 55 0.57 -19.12 -4.38
CA TYR A 55 1.57 -19.56 -3.38
C TYR A 55 1.95 -18.46 -2.37
N TRP A 56 1.69 -17.19 -2.69
CA TRP A 56 2.12 -16.03 -1.91
C TRP A 56 1.00 -15.35 -1.12
N CYS A 57 -0.24 -15.86 -1.18
CA CYS A 57 -1.35 -15.33 -0.39
C CYS A 57 -2.14 -16.51 0.19
N ASN A 58 -2.37 -16.46 1.49
CA ASN A 58 -3.05 -17.54 2.21
C ASN A 58 -4.56 -17.55 1.96
N HIS A 59 -5.11 -16.42 1.51
CA HIS A 59 -6.53 -16.27 1.21
C HIS A 59 -6.80 -16.50 -0.28
N PRO A 60 -7.84 -17.27 -0.63
CA PRO A 60 -8.28 -17.37 -2.01
C PRO A 60 -8.61 -16.00 -2.60
N ILE A 61 -8.29 -15.81 -3.88
CA ILE A 61 -8.54 -14.59 -4.65
C ILE A 61 -9.48 -14.86 -5.82
N PRO A 62 -10.10 -13.80 -6.40
CA PRO A 62 -10.84 -13.93 -7.66
C PRO A 62 -9.92 -14.28 -8.83
N PHE A 63 -10.49 -14.77 -9.94
CA PHE A 63 -9.72 -15.01 -11.16
C PHE A 63 -9.33 -13.72 -11.85
N PHE A 64 -10.27 -12.78 -11.95
CA PHE A 64 -10.00 -11.41 -12.37
C PHE A 64 -10.14 -10.49 -11.16
N ASN A 65 -9.04 -9.88 -10.73
CA ASN A 65 -9.05 -8.97 -9.59
C ASN A 65 -9.99 -7.77 -9.90
N PRO A 66 -11.02 -7.53 -9.06
CA PRO A 66 -12.01 -6.48 -9.30
C PRO A 66 -11.41 -5.06 -9.20
N SER A 67 -10.56 -4.77 -8.21
CA SER A 67 -9.91 -3.47 -8.08
C SER A 67 -9.00 -3.19 -9.27
N SER A 68 -8.26 -4.20 -9.73
CA SER A 68 -7.37 -4.07 -10.89
C SER A 68 -8.16 -3.91 -12.20
N THR A 69 -9.30 -4.57 -12.34
CA THR A 69 -10.20 -4.42 -13.50
C THR A 69 -10.73 -2.99 -13.60
N LEU A 70 -11.20 -2.42 -12.48
CA LEU A 70 -11.64 -1.02 -12.43
C LEU A 70 -10.47 -0.05 -12.63
N ALA A 71 -9.27 -0.36 -12.12
CA ALA A 71 -8.07 0.43 -12.37
C ALA A 71 -7.73 0.54 -13.86
N TRP A 72 -7.74 -0.59 -14.59
CA TRP A 72 -7.52 -0.58 -16.04
C TRP A 72 -8.64 0.14 -16.80
N ALA A 73 -9.89 0.09 -16.31
CA ALA A 73 -10.97 0.91 -16.85
C ALA A 73 -10.73 2.41 -16.63
N GLY A 74 -10.12 2.79 -15.49
CA GLY A 74 -9.63 4.15 -15.25
C GLY A 74 -8.53 4.57 -16.24
N ILE A 75 -7.60 3.67 -16.58
CA ILE A 75 -6.60 3.93 -17.63
C ILE A 75 -7.26 4.09 -19.01
N ALA A 76 -8.33 3.33 -19.29
CA ALA A 76 -9.12 3.52 -20.50
C ALA A 76 -9.76 4.92 -20.53
N TYR A 77 -10.31 5.39 -19.41
CA TYR A 77 -10.84 6.74 -19.26
C TYR A 77 -9.80 7.82 -19.56
N ASP A 78 -8.54 7.65 -19.14
CA ASP A 78 -7.48 8.64 -19.42
C ASP A 78 -7.31 8.92 -20.91
N LYS A 79 -7.56 7.92 -21.76
CA LYS A 79 -7.49 8.03 -23.22
C LYS A 79 -8.81 8.47 -23.84
N SER A 80 -9.92 7.92 -23.37
CA SER A 80 -11.23 8.07 -24.01
C SER A 80 -12.08 9.21 -23.46
N GLN A 81 -11.82 9.62 -22.22
CA GLN A 81 -12.67 10.50 -21.41
C GLN A 81 -14.12 10.01 -21.26
N SER A 82 -14.34 8.70 -21.40
CA SER A 82 -15.65 8.05 -21.31
C SER A 82 -15.71 7.06 -20.14
N PHE A 83 -16.78 7.14 -19.35
CA PHE A 83 -17.04 6.23 -18.24
C PHE A 83 -17.72 4.93 -18.66
N GLU A 84 -18.06 4.72 -19.94
CA GLU A 84 -18.80 3.53 -20.40
C GLU A 84 -18.17 2.19 -19.97
N MET A 85 -16.84 2.08 -20.02
CA MET A 85 -16.12 0.89 -19.56
C MET A 85 -16.27 0.70 -18.04
N MET A 86 -16.15 1.78 -17.28
CA MET A 86 -16.32 1.78 -15.82
C MET A 86 -17.75 1.40 -15.43
N GLU A 87 -18.74 2.07 -16.02
CA GLU A 87 -20.17 1.84 -15.79
C GLU A 87 -20.58 0.42 -16.16
N TYR A 88 -19.97 -0.16 -17.21
CA TYR A 88 -20.19 -1.57 -17.54
C TYR A 88 -19.72 -2.49 -16.41
N PHE A 89 -18.50 -2.34 -15.90
CA PHE A 89 -18.01 -3.17 -14.80
C PHE A 89 -18.78 -2.96 -13.51
N GLU A 90 -19.16 -1.72 -13.19
CA GLU A 90 -20.03 -1.42 -12.05
C GLU A 90 -21.41 -2.07 -12.20
N SER A 91 -21.96 -2.16 -13.43
CA SER A 91 -23.22 -2.86 -13.70
C SER A 91 -23.14 -4.37 -13.47
N LEU A 92 -21.93 -4.95 -13.48
CA LEU A 92 -21.68 -6.33 -13.10
C LEU A 92 -21.51 -6.52 -11.58
N GLY A 93 -21.63 -5.44 -10.79
CA GLY A 93 -21.56 -5.48 -9.34
C GLY A 93 -20.19 -5.23 -8.75
N LEU A 94 -19.18 -4.88 -9.56
CA LEU A 94 -17.87 -4.47 -9.06
C LEU A 94 -17.99 -3.11 -8.37
N LYS A 95 -17.41 -2.98 -7.17
CA LYS A 95 -17.35 -1.71 -6.45
C LYS A 95 -15.92 -1.21 -6.39
N ALA A 96 -15.75 0.10 -6.55
CA ALA A 96 -14.42 0.70 -6.60
C ALA A 96 -13.70 0.70 -5.24
N ASP A 97 -14.46 0.72 -4.14
CA ASP A 97 -13.96 0.69 -2.77
C ASP A 97 -13.77 -0.73 -2.20
N ASP A 98 -14.18 -1.78 -2.93
CA ASP A 98 -13.90 -3.15 -2.53
C ASP A 98 -12.37 -3.37 -2.48
N GLU A 99 -11.92 -3.90 -1.35
CA GLU A 99 -10.50 -4.15 -1.09
C GLU A 99 -10.09 -5.57 -1.53
N CYS A 100 -9.06 -5.68 -2.36
CA CYS A 100 -8.48 -6.94 -2.80
C CYS A 100 -6.95 -6.87 -2.70
N LEU A 101 -6.33 -7.79 -1.94
CA LEU A 101 -4.88 -7.82 -1.71
C LEU A 101 -4.32 -6.46 -1.23
N GLY A 102 -5.04 -5.81 -0.32
CA GLY A 102 -4.64 -4.51 0.24
C GLY A 102 -4.72 -3.34 -0.73
N ASN A 103 -5.46 -3.47 -1.82
CA ASN A 103 -5.70 -2.39 -2.78
C ASN A 103 -7.19 -2.18 -3.01
N ASN A 104 -7.56 -0.97 -3.41
CA ASN A 104 -8.86 -0.67 -4.03
C ASN A 104 -8.62 -0.09 -5.43
N ALA A 105 -9.69 0.25 -6.16
CA ALA A 105 -9.56 0.70 -7.55
C ALA A 105 -8.70 1.98 -7.70
N LEU A 106 -8.71 2.88 -6.70
CA LEU A 106 -7.88 4.09 -6.70
C LEU A 106 -6.39 3.75 -6.59
N THR A 107 -6.02 2.91 -5.63
CA THR A 107 -4.61 2.59 -5.38
C THR A 107 -4.04 1.73 -6.51
N ASP A 108 -4.82 0.79 -7.05
CA ASP A 108 -4.44 0.04 -8.25
C ASP A 108 -4.30 0.97 -9.48
N TYR A 109 -5.24 1.90 -9.68
CA TYR A 109 -5.19 2.85 -10.80
C TYR A 109 -3.92 3.71 -10.75
N ILE A 110 -3.58 4.26 -9.58
CA ILE A 110 -2.33 5.01 -9.38
C ILE A 110 -1.12 4.10 -9.57
N GLY A 111 -1.17 2.88 -9.01
CA GLY A 111 -0.10 1.88 -9.09
C GLY A 111 0.28 1.51 -10.52
N VAL A 112 -0.66 1.51 -11.47
CA VAL A 112 -0.40 1.27 -12.90
C VAL A 112 -0.16 2.55 -13.71
N GLY A 113 0.09 3.69 -13.04
CA GLY A 113 0.50 4.96 -13.66
C GLY A 113 -0.62 5.99 -13.87
N GLY A 114 -1.82 5.72 -13.34
CA GLY A 114 -2.96 6.63 -13.37
C GLY A 114 -2.73 7.90 -12.55
N LYS A 115 -3.12 9.05 -13.11
CA LYS A 115 -2.95 10.37 -12.46
C LYS A 115 -3.98 11.42 -12.87
N ASN A 116 -5.03 11.02 -13.58
CA ASN A 116 -6.05 11.94 -14.03
C ASN A 116 -6.93 12.37 -12.85
N LYS A 117 -6.92 13.67 -12.55
CA LYS A 117 -7.70 14.24 -11.45
C LYS A 117 -9.18 13.87 -11.51
N LYS A 118 -9.82 13.87 -12.68
CA LYS A 118 -11.26 13.55 -12.78
C LYS A 118 -11.53 12.09 -12.43
N MET A 119 -10.63 11.19 -12.82
CA MET A 119 -10.74 9.76 -12.51
C MET A 119 -10.49 9.51 -11.01
N ILE A 120 -9.49 10.18 -10.44
CA ILE A 120 -9.21 10.13 -8.99
C ILE A 120 -10.40 10.70 -8.18
N ASP A 121 -10.93 11.87 -8.56
CA ASP A 121 -12.11 12.47 -7.94
C ASP A 121 -13.33 11.51 -8.04
N TYR A 122 -13.46 10.77 -9.15
CA TYR A 122 -14.51 9.77 -9.30
C TYR A 122 -14.32 8.61 -8.32
N PHE A 123 -13.11 8.06 -8.19
CA PHE A 123 -12.85 6.99 -7.23
C PHE A 123 -13.09 7.44 -5.78
N PHE A 124 -12.71 8.66 -5.41
CA PHE A 124 -13.07 9.22 -4.09
C PHE A 124 -14.58 9.29 -3.89
N LYS A 125 -15.35 9.73 -4.90
CA LYS A 125 -16.82 9.73 -4.82
C LYS A 125 -17.42 8.33 -4.68
N LYS A 126 -16.70 7.30 -5.10
CA LYS A 126 -17.08 5.89 -4.94
C LYS A 126 -16.60 5.27 -3.63
N GLY A 127 -16.01 6.05 -2.72
CA GLY A 127 -15.60 5.58 -1.40
C GLY A 127 -14.16 5.08 -1.30
N CYS A 128 -13.39 5.11 -2.40
CA CYS A 128 -11.98 4.72 -2.34
C CYS A 128 -11.19 5.61 -1.38
N LYS A 129 -10.21 5.01 -0.71
CA LYS A 129 -9.30 5.64 0.25
C LYS A 129 -7.87 5.12 0.05
N PHE A 130 -6.87 5.85 0.53
CA PHE A 130 -5.49 5.35 0.55
C PHE A 130 -5.22 4.40 1.73
N GLU A 131 -6.04 4.48 2.78
CA GLU A 131 -5.95 3.68 3.99
C GLU A 131 -6.62 2.31 3.79
N VAL A 132 -5.99 1.52 2.93
CA VAL A 132 -6.28 0.11 2.66
C VAL A 132 -5.03 -0.70 3.00
N TYR A 133 -5.21 -1.92 3.50
CA TYR A 133 -4.13 -2.70 4.09
C TYR A 133 -4.08 -4.12 3.53
N ASP A 134 -2.88 -4.58 3.20
CA ASP A 134 -2.66 -5.98 2.86
C ASP A 134 -2.71 -6.88 4.10
N GLU A 135 -2.58 -8.19 3.90
CA GLU A 135 -2.63 -9.16 4.98
C GLU A 135 -1.51 -8.95 6.01
N LYS A 136 -0.40 -8.29 5.65
CA LYS A 136 0.69 -7.98 6.57
C LYS A 136 0.54 -6.61 7.20
N GLY A 137 -0.55 -5.89 6.92
CA GLY A 137 -0.84 -4.56 7.44
C GLY A 137 -0.09 -3.43 6.74
N ALA A 138 0.46 -3.64 5.54
CA ALA A 138 1.05 -2.58 4.74
C ALA A 138 -0.01 -1.89 3.86
N THR A 139 0.09 -0.57 3.73
CA THR A 139 -0.66 0.17 2.68
C THR A 139 0.07 0.12 1.34
N PRO A 140 -0.61 0.38 0.21
CA PRO A 140 0.04 0.45 -1.11
C PRO A 140 1.24 1.41 -1.17
N LEU A 141 1.19 2.50 -0.39
CA LEU A 141 2.30 3.45 -0.29
C LEU A 141 3.56 2.82 0.34
N HIS A 142 3.41 1.92 1.31
CA HIS A 142 4.55 1.18 1.87
C HIS A 142 5.18 0.28 0.79
N SER A 143 4.35 -0.43 0.02
CA SER A 143 4.80 -1.30 -1.07
C SER A 143 5.54 -0.51 -2.17
N TRP A 144 5.05 0.66 -2.56
CA TRP A 144 5.75 1.51 -3.52
C TRP A 144 7.12 1.99 -3.03
N ILE A 145 7.27 2.27 -1.74
CA ILE A 145 8.57 2.63 -1.13
C ILE A 145 9.52 1.42 -1.13
N LEU A 146 9.02 0.23 -0.79
CA LEU A 146 9.80 -1.00 -0.77
C LEU A 146 10.30 -1.40 -2.16
N LEU A 147 9.47 -1.24 -3.19
CA LEU A 147 9.87 -1.47 -4.57
C LEU A 147 10.90 -0.43 -5.02
N GLY A 148 10.59 0.86 -4.83
CA GLY A 148 11.49 1.99 -5.05
C GLY A 148 11.99 2.17 -6.49
N ASP A 149 11.37 1.49 -7.46
CA ASP A 149 11.58 1.73 -8.89
C ASP A 149 10.93 3.06 -9.32
N PRO A 150 11.29 3.61 -10.49
CA PRO A 150 10.77 4.89 -10.95
C PRO A 150 9.24 4.97 -11.04
N GLU A 151 8.56 3.89 -11.43
CA GLU A 151 7.10 3.86 -11.52
C GLU A 151 6.48 3.94 -10.12
N SER A 152 6.94 3.10 -9.19
CA SER A 152 6.49 3.09 -7.79
C SER A 152 6.75 4.42 -7.08
N VAL A 153 7.91 5.05 -7.30
CA VAL A 153 8.22 6.39 -6.76
C VAL A 153 7.24 7.44 -7.28
N ASN A 154 6.90 7.39 -8.57
CA ASN A 154 5.92 8.29 -9.15
C ASN A 154 4.52 8.05 -8.56
N SER A 155 4.11 6.78 -8.37
CA SER A 155 2.84 6.42 -7.72
C SER A 155 2.74 6.96 -6.30
N LEU A 156 3.82 6.84 -5.52
CA LEU A 156 3.93 7.44 -4.19
C LEU A 156 3.70 8.96 -4.23
N GLU A 157 4.42 9.68 -5.11
CA GLU A 157 4.28 11.14 -5.19
C GLU A 157 2.87 11.56 -5.64
N VAL A 158 2.26 10.85 -6.60
CA VAL A 158 0.88 11.11 -7.03
C VAL A 158 -0.09 10.93 -5.86
N ALA A 159 -0.01 9.84 -5.11
CA ALA A 159 -0.90 9.63 -3.97
C ALA A 159 -0.79 10.75 -2.93
N LEU A 160 0.43 11.20 -2.60
CA LEU A 160 0.66 12.32 -1.68
C LEU A 160 0.10 13.65 -2.22
N GLN A 161 0.23 13.92 -3.53
CA GLN A 161 -0.38 15.09 -4.16
C GLN A 161 -1.90 15.11 -4.05
N PHE A 162 -2.52 13.92 -4.07
CA PHE A 162 -3.97 13.75 -3.93
C PHE A 162 -4.44 13.53 -2.49
N GLY A 163 -3.58 13.79 -1.49
CA GLY A 163 -3.97 13.88 -0.09
C GLY A 163 -3.87 12.57 0.69
N ALA A 164 -3.10 11.58 0.21
CA ALA A 164 -2.71 10.45 1.05
C ALA A 164 -1.95 10.97 2.29
N ASP A 165 -2.27 10.42 3.46
CA ASP A 165 -1.54 10.78 4.68
C ASP A 165 -0.09 10.28 4.59
N VAL A 166 0.84 11.23 4.61
CA VAL A 166 2.28 10.97 4.55
C VAL A 166 2.81 10.24 5.80
N ASN A 167 2.04 10.24 6.90
CA ASN A 167 2.38 9.59 8.16
C ASN A 167 1.67 8.25 8.37
N MET A 168 1.09 7.67 7.33
CA MET A 168 0.51 6.32 7.38
C MET A 168 1.47 5.33 8.04
N ARG A 169 0.89 4.48 8.87
CA ARG A 169 1.58 3.42 9.60
C ARG A 169 1.10 2.07 9.13
N ARG A 170 1.99 1.09 9.11
CA ARG A 170 1.57 -0.31 9.06
C ARG A 170 0.76 -0.66 10.30
N ILE A 171 -0.19 -1.56 10.16
CA ILE A 171 -1.03 -2.04 11.26
C ILE A 171 -0.72 -3.51 11.57
N GLU A 172 -1.07 -3.94 12.77
CA GLU A 172 -1.15 -5.36 13.09
C GLU A 172 -2.42 -5.95 12.47
N THR A 173 -2.34 -7.20 12.02
CA THR A 173 -3.44 -7.95 11.41
C THR A 173 -3.44 -9.37 11.99
N GLU A 174 -4.35 -10.22 11.51
CA GLU A 174 -4.39 -11.64 11.87
C GLU A 174 -3.22 -12.46 11.28
N HIS A 175 -2.44 -11.89 10.37
CA HIS A 175 -1.28 -12.60 9.79
C HIS A 175 -0.17 -12.69 10.84
N GLU A 176 0.43 -13.89 10.96
CA GLU A 176 1.43 -14.21 11.99
C GLU A 176 2.59 -13.21 12.04
N ASP A 177 3.13 -12.83 10.89
CA ASP A 177 4.26 -11.87 10.80
C ASP A 177 3.86 -10.38 10.84
N SER A 178 2.57 -10.03 10.94
CA SER A 178 2.15 -8.62 10.79
C SER A 178 2.69 -7.71 11.90
N HIS A 179 2.92 -8.25 13.08
CA HIS A 179 3.44 -7.55 14.25
C HIS A 179 4.87 -7.03 14.07
N ILE A 180 5.67 -7.66 13.20
CA ILE A 180 7.10 -7.38 13.04
C ILE A 180 7.35 -5.94 12.56
N ASP A 181 6.55 -5.46 11.61
CA ASP A 181 6.69 -4.10 11.08
C ASP A 181 5.50 -3.21 11.50
N ALA A 182 4.66 -3.63 12.45
CA ALA A 182 3.53 -2.84 12.91
C ALA A 182 3.99 -1.48 13.47
N GLY A 183 3.21 -0.43 13.20
CA GLY A 183 3.51 0.94 13.60
C GLY A 183 4.62 1.63 12.80
N GLU A 184 5.34 0.95 11.90
CA GLU A 184 6.29 1.60 10.99
C GLU A 184 5.58 2.62 10.10
N THR A 185 6.07 3.86 10.08
CA THR A 185 5.59 4.86 9.11
C THR A 185 6.25 4.65 7.74
N LEU A 186 5.67 5.25 6.70
CA LEU A 186 6.30 5.39 5.39
C LEU A 186 7.78 5.84 5.48
N LEU A 187 8.07 6.78 6.38
CA LEU A 187 9.42 7.33 6.56
C LEU A 187 10.40 6.35 7.23
N HIS A 188 9.92 5.43 8.08
CA HIS A 188 10.77 4.37 8.67
C HIS A 188 11.27 3.41 7.58
N ILE A 189 10.39 2.97 6.68
CA ILE A 189 10.76 2.11 5.55
C ILE A 189 11.72 2.85 4.61
N ALA A 190 11.37 4.09 4.22
CA ALA A 190 12.22 4.88 3.34
C ALA A 190 13.62 5.12 3.91
N ALA A 191 13.75 5.26 5.23
CA ALA A 191 15.02 5.49 5.91
C ALA A 191 16.00 4.32 5.77
N ARG A 192 15.52 3.06 5.75
CA ARG A 192 16.34 1.85 5.54
C ARG A 192 16.48 1.42 4.08
N SER A 193 15.86 2.13 3.14
CA SER A 193 15.88 1.75 1.72
C SER A 193 17.23 2.01 1.05
N GLU A 194 17.72 1.00 0.32
CA GLU A 194 18.91 1.06 -0.53
C GLU A 194 18.58 1.25 -2.03
N LYS A 195 17.30 1.44 -2.36
CA LYS A 195 16.84 1.58 -3.75
C LYS A 195 17.44 2.84 -4.37
N LYS A 196 17.98 2.70 -5.58
CA LYS A 196 18.66 3.79 -6.31
C LYS A 196 17.64 4.58 -7.14
N PRO A 197 17.73 5.93 -7.18
CA PRO A 197 18.65 6.77 -6.41
C PRO A 197 18.31 6.81 -4.90
N ILE A 198 19.30 6.55 -4.05
CA ILE A 198 19.11 6.44 -2.60
C ILE A 198 18.60 7.78 -2.04
N GLY A 199 17.55 7.70 -1.24
CA GLY A 199 16.92 8.85 -0.58
C GLY A 199 15.76 9.46 -1.35
N THR A 200 15.42 8.99 -2.55
CA THR A 200 14.35 9.57 -3.37
C THR A 200 12.99 9.55 -2.64
N CYS A 201 12.53 8.37 -2.18
CA CYS A 201 11.28 8.27 -1.41
C CYS A 201 11.33 9.10 -0.12
N LEU A 202 12.49 9.13 0.55
CA LEU A 202 12.69 9.85 1.80
C LEU A 202 12.53 11.37 1.61
N GLU A 203 13.15 11.91 0.56
CA GLU A 203 13.06 13.34 0.20
C GLU A 203 11.63 13.72 -0.20
N ILE A 204 10.93 12.86 -0.94
CA ILE A 204 9.50 13.04 -1.27
C ILE A 204 8.67 13.09 0.01
N LEU A 205 8.77 12.10 0.90
CA LEU A 205 7.99 12.07 2.14
C LEU A 205 8.24 13.31 3.01
N ILE A 206 9.50 13.75 3.16
CA ILE A 206 9.84 14.98 3.89
C ILE A 206 9.23 16.21 3.22
N LYS A 207 9.27 16.30 1.89
CA LYS A 207 8.64 17.39 1.11
C LYS A 207 7.14 17.50 1.39
N TYR A 208 6.43 16.38 1.55
CA TYR A 208 4.99 16.36 1.86
C TYR A 208 4.69 16.40 3.36
N GLY A 209 5.68 16.64 4.22
CA GLY A 209 5.47 16.90 5.65
C GLY A 209 5.48 15.67 6.55
N ALA A 210 6.19 14.60 6.15
CA ALA A 210 6.42 13.46 7.03
C ALA A 210 7.05 13.88 8.36
N ASP A 211 6.55 13.32 9.46
CA ASP A 211 7.11 13.51 10.79
C ASP A 211 8.45 12.77 10.91
N VAL A 212 9.54 13.53 10.75
CA VAL A 212 10.92 13.03 10.84
C VAL A 212 11.29 12.48 12.22
N ASN A 213 10.48 12.77 13.24
CA ASN A 213 10.65 12.32 14.62
C ASN A 213 9.52 11.40 15.08
N ALA A 214 8.75 10.81 14.15
CA ALA A 214 7.84 9.73 14.49
C ALA A 214 8.63 8.58 15.13
N ALA A 215 8.11 8.01 16.20
CA ALA A 215 8.67 6.81 16.83
C ALA A 215 7.75 5.61 16.58
N ASN A 216 8.33 4.43 16.52
CA ASN A 216 7.65 3.14 16.64
C ASN A 216 8.46 2.19 17.53
N CYS A 217 7.83 1.15 18.04
CA CYS A 217 8.48 -0.04 18.59
C CYS A 217 7.86 -1.23 17.89
N THR A 218 8.68 -2.21 17.55
CA THR A 218 8.24 -3.44 16.89
C THR A 218 8.40 -4.60 17.84
N ILE A 219 7.57 -5.61 17.70
CA ILE A 219 7.68 -6.82 18.50
C ILE A 219 8.90 -7.62 17.99
N ASN A 220 9.75 -8.04 18.93
CA ASN A 220 10.89 -8.92 18.67
C ASN A 220 10.46 -10.39 18.75
N GLU A 221 9.85 -10.78 19.86
CA GLU A 221 9.35 -12.13 20.08
C GLU A 221 8.10 -12.14 20.97
N ILE A 222 7.29 -13.18 20.79
CA ILE A 222 6.15 -13.48 21.67
C ILE A 222 6.41 -14.85 22.27
N GLU A 223 6.69 -14.90 23.57
CA GLU A 223 6.94 -16.15 24.29
C GLU A 223 6.03 -16.25 25.53
N ASN A 224 5.23 -17.31 25.62
CA ASN A 224 4.34 -17.58 26.77
C ASN A 224 3.44 -16.38 27.13
N ASP A 225 2.80 -15.78 26.12
CA ASP A 225 1.96 -14.57 26.23
C ASP A 225 2.69 -13.30 26.73
N LYS A 226 4.02 -13.32 26.76
CA LYS A 226 4.85 -12.13 26.98
C LYS A 226 5.37 -11.62 25.66
N ILE A 227 5.32 -10.31 25.50
CA ILE A 227 5.80 -9.61 24.32
C ILE A 227 7.15 -8.97 24.67
N ASP A 228 8.18 -9.34 23.93
CA ASP A 228 9.46 -8.64 23.93
C ASP A 228 9.47 -7.64 22.78
N TYR A 229 9.85 -6.40 23.07
CA TYR A 229 9.89 -5.34 22.07
C TYR A 229 11.34 -5.00 21.71
N PHE A 230 11.56 -4.65 20.45
CA PHE A 230 12.76 -3.89 20.12
C PHE A 230 12.67 -2.49 20.75
N GLU A 231 13.85 -1.94 21.08
CA GLU A 231 13.96 -0.55 21.50
C GLU A 231 13.22 0.37 20.50
N PRO A 232 12.50 1.40 20.98
CA PRO A 232 11.82 2.31 20.09
C PRO A 232 12.80 2.98 19.13
N ALA A 233 12.38 3.13 17.88
CA ALA A 233 13.21 3.66 16.82
C ALA A 233 12.50 4.83 16.14
N THR A 234 13.30 5.82 15.72
CA THR A 234 12.89 6.85 14.77
C THR A 234 13.39 6.51 13.36
N PRO A 235 12.94 7.22 12.31
CA PRO A 235 13.54 7.10 10.99
C PRO A 235 15.05 7.31 10.99
N LEU A 236 15.59 8.19 11.85
CA LEU A 236 17.03 8.38 11.95
C LEU A 236 17.73 7.15 12.54
N ASP A 237 17.14 6.51 13.55
CA ASP A 237 17.69 5.27 14.12
C ASP A 237 17.73 4.16 13.06
N ARG A 238 16.66 4.02 12.26
CA ARG A 238 16.63 3.04 11.15
C ARG A 238 17.70 3.31 10.10
N ALA A 239 17.91 4.56 9.70
CA ALA A 239 19.00 4.90 8.78
C ALA A 239 20.39 4.63 9.38
N ILE A 240 20.54 4.72 10.70
CA ILE A 240 21.78 4.40 11.42
C ILE A 240 22.03 2.90 11.48
N SER A 241 21.06 2.12 11.95
CA SER A 241 21.21 0.67 12.12
C SER A 241 21.46 -0.06 10.80
N PHE A 242 20.83 0.40 9.71
CA PHE A 242 21.05 -0.14 8.36
C PHE A 242 22.25 0.49 7.62
N GLY A 243 22.97 1.44 8.23
CA GLY A 243 24.18 2.01 7.63
C GLY A 243 23.94 2.95 6.43
N ILE A 244 22.71 3.43 6.21
CA ILE A 244 22.34 4.22 5.03
C ILE A 244 22.81 5.68 5.14
N ASN A 245 24.09 5.94 4.83
CA ASN A 245 24.77 7.23 5.01
C ASN A 245 24.06 8.43 4.35
N LYS A 246 23.51 8.23 3.15
CA LYS A 246 22.77 9.28 2.44
C LYS A 246 21.49 9.66 3.20
N ASN A 247 20.69 8.68 3.60
CA ASN A 247 19.43 8.90 4.33
C ASN A 247 19.68 9.51 5.71
N LYS A 248 20.73 9.07 6.43
CA LYS A 248 21.18 9.71 7.68
C LYS A 248 21.40 11.22 7.50
N THR A 249 22.08 11.60 6.41
CA THR A 249 22.40 13.01 6.14
C THR A 249 21.14 13.82 5.84
N ILE A 250 20.22 13.28 5.03
CA ILE A 250 18.94 13.91 4.71
C ILE A 250 18.10 14.13 5.97
N LEU A 251 17.93 13.08 6.79
CA LEU A 251 17.15 13.13 8.03
C LEU A 251 17.71 14.13 9.04
N LYS A 252 19.03 14.12 9.27
CA LYS A 252 19.67 15.11 10.15
C LYS A 252 19.46 16.54 9.67
N LYS A 253 19.55 16.79 8.35
CA LYS A 253 19.28 18.10 7.75
C LYS A 253 17.82 18.53 7.94
N ALA A 254 16.90 17.57 7.96
CA ALA A 254 15.47 17.81 8.21
C ALA A 254 15.12 17.93 9.72
N GLY A 255 16.11 17.86 10.63
CA GLY A 255 15.88 17.99 12.07
C GLY A 255 15.42 16.69 12.77
N ALA A 256 15.64 15.54 12.13
CA ALA A 256 15.41 14.24 12.76
C ALA A 256 16.38 14.01 13.93
N LYS A 257 15.88 13.36 14.98
CA LYS A 257 16.59 12.98 16.20
C LYS A 257 16.52 11.48 16.40
N THR A 258 17.52 10.92 17.06
CA THR A 258 17.47 9.52 17.50
C THR A 258 16.50 9.39 18.67
N TRP A 259 16.02 8.18 18.93
CA TRP A 259 15.18 7.91 20.09
C TRP A 259 15.87 8.32 21.39
N GLU A 260 17.17 8.01 21.55
CA GLU A 260 17.97 8.42 22.70
C GLU A 260 17.97 9.95 22.93
N GLN A 261 18.02 10.74 21.85
CA GLN A 261 17.95 12.20 21.93
C GLN A 261 16.55 12.65 22.36
N LEU A 262 15.49 12.03 21.83
CA LEU A 262 14.10 12.33 22.19
C LEU A 262 13.79 11.94 23.64
N VAL A 263 14.31 10.81 24.13
CA VAL A 263 14.21 10.40 25.54
C VAL A 263 14.73 11.50 26.46
N LYS A 264 15.93 12.02 26.19
CA LYS A 264 16.54 13.11 26.99
C LYS A 264 15.74 14.41 26.88
N GLU A 265 15.32 14.78 25.68
CA GLU A 265 14.62 16.05 25.42
C GLU A 265 13.22 16.11 26.01
N TYR A 266 12.50 14.98 26.01
CA TYR A 266 11.14 14.87 26.51
C TYR A 266 11.07 14.20 27.88
N ASN A 267 12.22 13.88 28.49
CA ASN A 267 12.34 13.25 29.81
C ASN A 267 11.54 11.93 29.92
N ILE A 268 11.59 11.10 28.87
CA ILE A 268 10.82 9.85 28.80
C ILE A 268 11.32 8.86 29.84
N ASP A 269 10.39 8.21 30.54
CA ASP A 269 10.72 7.21 31.56
C ASP A 269 11.01 5.88 30.87
N THR A 270 12.30 5.54 30.77
CA THR A 270 12.77 4.31 30.12
C THR A 270 12.64 3.08 31.02
N SER A 271 12.04 3.19 32.22
CA SER A 271 11.66 2.02 33.02
C SER A 271 10.29 1.45 32.65
N LEU A 272 9.52 2.17 31.82
CA LEU A 272 8.27 1.71 31.25
C LEU A 272 8.52 0.76 30.07
N GLU A 273 7.53 -0.08 29.76
CA GLU A 273 7.51 -0.86 28.52
C GLU A 273 7.50 0.07 27.30
N GLU A 274 8.09 -0.38 26.19
CA GLU A 274 8.38 0.39 24.98
C GLU A 274 7.13 1.07 24.38
N PRO A 275 5.95 0.43 24.29
CA PRO A 275 4.73 1.10 23.84
C PRO A 275 4.32 2.27 24.75
N GLU A 276 4.48 2.12 26.07
CA GLU A 276 4.15 3.18 27.03
C GLU A 276 5.19 4.32 26.97
N GLN A 277 6.45 4.03 26.69
CA GLN A 277 7.46 5.06 26.40
C GLN A 277 7.07 5.91 25.18
N ILE A 278 6.61 5.27 24.09
CA ILE A 278 6.16 5.97 22.87
C ILE A 278 4.91 6.81 23.13
N LYS A 279 3.93 6.25 23.84
CA LYS A 279 2.71 6.98 24.20
C LYS A 279 3.02 8.23 25.03
N MET A 280 3.89 8.09 26.04
CA MET A 280 4.39 9.19 26.84
C MET A 280 5.11 10.26 26.00
N TYR A 281 5.90 9.84 25.01
CA TYR A 281 6.55 10.74 24.06
C TYR A 281 5.54 11.51 23.21
N GLU A 282 4.56 10.82 22.63
CA GLU A 282 3.53 11.44 21.79
C GLU A 282 2.64 12.42 22.57
N GLU A 283 2.34 12.15 23.84
CA GLU A 283 1.64 13.08 24.73
C GLU A 283 2.48 14.33 25.01
N ARG A 284 3.75 14.16 25.40
CA ARG A 284 4.61 15.29 25.79
C ARG A 284 5.00 16.19 24.62
N ARG A 285 5.21 15.63 23.44
CA ARG A 285 5.56 16.43 22.25
C ARG A 285 4.40 17.24 21.69
N LYS A 286 3.15 16.87 21.98
CA LYS A 286 1.97 17.69 21.66
C LYS A 286 1.89 18.96 22.52
N ILE A 287 2.34 18.90 23.77
CA ILE A 287 2.31 20.04 24.71
C ILE A 287 3.40 21.07 24.38
N LYS A 288 4.55 20.62 23.85
CA LYS A 288 5.69 21.50 23.52
C LYS A 288 5.60 22.19 22.14
N LYS A 289 4.66 21.78 21.28
CA LYS A 289 4.42 22.39 19.95
C LYS A 289 3.51 23.60 20.07
#